data_AF-A0A926W0X8-F1
#
_entry.id   AF-A0A926W0X8-F1
#
_cell.length_a   1.000
_cell.length_b   1.000
_cell.length_c   1.000
_cell.angle_alpha   90.00
_cell.angle_beta   90.00
_cell.angle_gamma   90.00
#
_symmetry.space_group_name_H-M   'P 1'
#
loop_
_entity.id
_entity.type
_entity.pdbx_description
1 polymer ?
#
loop_
_entity_poly.entity_id
_entity_poly.type
_entity_poly.pdbx_seq_one_letter_code
_entity_poly.pdbx_strand_id
1 'polypeptide(L)' 'MPRKSTHPTPADHSSLCLQYLRRCGGSARLCSIKFSLCVIQTLVNRKLVKVTNTGAGFFVELDETK' A
#
# COMPACT_ATOMS: atom_id res chain seq x y z
N MET A 1 -18.53 -8.29 -27.97
CA MET A 1 -17.89 -8.83 -26.73
C MET A 1 -16.53 -8.17 -26.57
N PRO A 2 -16.32 -7.23 -25.63
CA PRO A 2 -14.99 -6.64 -25.46
C PRO A 2 -14.13 -7.64 -24.67
N ARG A 3 -13.06 -8.12 -25.31
CA ARG A 3 -12.04 -8.95 -24.65
C ARG A 3 -11.24 -8.02 -23.72
N LYS A 4 -11.45 -8.21 -22.42
CA LYS A 4 -10.66 -7.57 -21.36
C LYS A 4 -9.21 -8.04 -21.55
N SER A 5 -8.40 -7.20 -22.18
CA SER A 5 -6.98 -7.46 -22.36
C SER A 5 -6.32 -7.36 -20.98
N THR A 6 -6.16 -8.51 -20.33
CA THR A 6 -5.36 -8.66 -19.12
C THR A 6 -3.90 -8.52 -19.53
N HIS A 7 -3.46 -7.28 -19.73
CA HIS A 7 -2.04 -6.97 -19.64
C HIS A 7 -1.68 -7.12 -18.16
N PRO A 8 -0.75 -8.00 -17.75
CA PRO A 8 -0.10 -7.84 -16.46
C PRO A 8 0.72 -6.56 -16.59
N THR A 9 0.13 -5.42 -16.23
CA THR A 9 0.88 -4.20 -15.93
C THR A 9 2.02 -4.65 -15.01
N PRO A 10 3.29 -4.26 -15.25
CA PRO A 10 4.39 -4.62 -14.36
C PRO A 10 3.91 -4.30 -12.96
N ALA A 11 3.73 -5.31 -12.12
CA ALA A 11 2.95 -5.19 -10.90
C ALA A 11 3.63 -4.12 -10.04
N ASP A 12 3.10 -2.89 -10.11
CA ASP A 12 3.68 -1.75 -9.44
C ASP A 12 3.74 -2.16 -7.97
N HIS A 13 4.93 -2.20 -7.37
CA HIS A 13 5.11 -2.64 -5.99
C HIS A 13 4.18 -1.88 -5.02
N SER A 14 3.74 -0.67 -5.41
CA SER A 14 2.68 0.11 -4.80
C SER A 14 1.32 -0.61 -4.76
N SER A 15 0.87 -1.20 -5.86
CA SER A 15 -0.38 -1.98 -5.92
C SER A 15 -0.33 -3.23 -5.03
N LEU A 16 0.80 -3.92 -5.00
CA LEU A 16 1.03 -5.06 -4.11
C LEU A 16 1.02 -4.64 -2.64
N CYS A 17 1.60 -3.48 -2.32
CA CYS A 17 1.55 -2.92 -0.96
C CYS A 17 0.13 -2.59 -0.53
N LEU A 18 -0.66 -1.96 -1.40
CA LEU A 18 -2.07 -1.67 -1.10
C LEU A 18 -2.88 -2.96 -0.92
N GLN A 19 -2.68 -3.96 -1.77
CA GLN A 19 -3.37 -5.26 -1.63
C GLN A 19 -2.95 -6.01 -0.37
N TYR A 20 -1.68 -5.90 0.03
CA TYR A 20 -1.20 -6.47 1.29
C TYR A 20 -1.87 -5.80 2.48
N LEU A 21 -1.90 -4.46 2.52
CA LEU A 21 -2.58 -3.72 3.60
C LEU A 21 -4.07 -4.07 3.66
N ARG A 22 -4.76 -4.21 2.52
CA ARG A 22 -6.17 -4.66 2.49
C ARG A 22 -6.34 -6.06 3.10
N ARG A 23 -5.40 -6.98 2.83
CA ARG A 23 -5.41 -8.32 3.43
C ARG A 23 -5.11 -8.31 4.93
N CYS A 24 -4.36 -7.33 5.42
CA CYS A 24 -4.04 -7.14 6.83
C CYS A 24 -5.11 -6.37 7.62
N GLY A 25 -6.27 -6.05 7.02
CA GLY A 25 -7.35 -5.32 7.69
C GLY A 25 -7.21 -3.79 7.60
N GLY A 26 -6.44 -3.30 6.63
CA GLY A 26 -6.32 -1.86 6.33
C GLY A 26 -5.06 -1.21 6.91
N SER A 27 -4.32 -1.89 7.79
CA SER A 27 -3.09 -1.37 8.37
C SER A 27 -2.03 -2.45 8.57
N ALA A 28 -0.76 -2.07 8.52
CA ALA A 28 0.37 -2.95 8.84
C ALA A 28 1.54 -2.15 9.41
N ARG A 29 2.38 -2.81 10.21
CA ARG A 29 3.54 -2.16 10.82
C ARG A 29 4.65 -1.91 9.78
N LEU A 30 5.19 -0.70 9.74
CA LEU A 30 6.23 -0.28 8.79
C LEU A 30 7.51 -1.14 8.89
N CYS A 31 7.86 -1.63 10.08
CA CYS A 31 9.02 -2.51 10.24
C CYS A 31 8.77 -3.98 9.85
N SER A 32 7.50 -4.37 9.65
CA SER A 32 7.13 -5.75 9.27
C SER A 32 6.80 -5.89 7.79
N ILE A 33 6.60 -4.78 7.07
CA ILE A 33 6.35 -4.80 5.63
C ILE A 33 7.64 -5.05 4.85
N LYS A 34 7.57 -5.91 3.83
CA LYS A 34 8.69 -6.24 2.94
C LYS A 34 8.80 -5.29 1.74
N PHE A 35 8.13 -4.14 1.79
CA PHE A 35 8.16 -3.14 0.72
C PHE A 35 9.29 -2.15 0.95
N SER A 36 9.89 -1.66 -0.13
CA SER A 36 10.92 -0.64 -0.02
C SER A 36 10.34 0.67 0.47
N LEU A 37 11.17 1.44 1.18
CA LEU A 37 10.80 2.78 1.66
C LEU A 37 10.37 3.70 0.51
N CYS A 38 10.99 3.56 -0.66
CA CYS A 38 10.65 4.36 -1.84
C CYS A 38 9.20 4.12 -2.31
N VAL A 39 8.72 2.88 -2.24
CA VAL A 39 7.33 2.53 -2.61
C VAL A 39 6.36 3.12 -1.59
N ILE A 40 6.65 2.96 -0.30
CA ILE A 40 5.81 3.49 0.79
C ILE A 40 5.75 5.02 0.68
N GLN A 41 6.89 5.68 0.49
CA GLN A 41 6.97 7.13 0.33
C GLN A 41 6.21 7.61 -0.91
N THR A 42 6.26 6.87 -2.02
CA THR A 42 5.43 7.17 -3.20
C THR A 42 3.94 7.07 -2.89
N LEU A 43 3.52 6.05 -2.14
CA LEU A 43 2.12 5.88 -1.74
C LEU A 43 1.66 7.00 -0.78
N VAL A 44 2.51 7.41 0.16
CA VAL A 44 2.24 8.54 1.07
C VAL A 44 2.15 9.85 0.30
N ASN A 45 3.08 10.10 -0.63
CA ASN A 45 3.06 11.29 -1.48
C ASN A 45 1.80 11.36 -2.36
N ARG A 46 1.32 10.20 -2.83
CA ARG A 46 0.06 10.08 -3.57
C ARG A 46 -1.18 10.08 -2.68
N LYS A 47 -1.02 10.21 -1.35
CA LYS A 47 -2.09 10.15 -0.35
C LYS A 47 -2.95 8.90 -0.43
N LEU A 48 -2.34 7.76 -0.78
CA LEU A 48 -3.01 6.46 -0.82
C LEU A 48 -2.86 5.69 0.50
N VAL A 49 -1.84 6.05 1.27
CA VAL A 49 -1.58 5.50 2.61
C VAL A 49 -1.13 6.61 3.54
N LYS A 50 -1.41 6.47 4.82
CA LYS A 50 -0.91 7.31 5.90
C LYS A 50 0.06 6.53 6.76
N VAL A 51 1.06 7.20 7.30
CA VAL A 51 1.96 6.61 8.31
C VAL A 51 1.61 7.22 9.65
N THR A 52 1.10 6.40 10.56
CA THR A 52 0.67 6.80 11.90
C THR A 52 1.63 6.21 12.92
N ASN A 53 2.13 7.03 13.85
CA ASN A 53 2.88 6.54 15.00
C ASN A 53 1.90 6.30 16.16
N THR A 54 1.76 5.05 16.58
CA THR A 54 0.82 4.65 17.64
C THR A 54 1.49 4.52 19.02
N GLY A 55 2.74 4.96 19.17
CA GLY A 55 3.55 4.79 20.39
C GLY A 55 4.17 3.39 20.51
N ALA A 56 3.57 2.37 19.86
CA ALA A 56 4.16 1.03 19.70
C ALA A 56 4.98 0.89 18.40
N GLY A 57 5.14 1.98 17.64
CA GLY A 57 5.89 2.05 16.39
C GLY A 57 5.12 2.74 15.26
N PHE A 58 5.68 2.68 14.06
CA PHE A 58 5.08 3.24 12.86
C PHE A 58 4.20 2.20 12.16
N PHE A 59 2.98 2.59 11.86
CA PHE A 59 2.02 1.82 11.09
C PHE A 59 1.70 2.52 9.79
N VAL A 60 1.64 1.76 8.71
CA VAL A 60 1.13 2.19 7.41
C VAL A 60 -0.34 1.79 7.37
N GLU A 61 -1.21 2.76 7.19
CA GLU A 61 -2.64 2.58 7.11
C GLU A 61 -3.10 3.00 5.72
N LEU A 62 -4.05 2.25 5.14
CA LEU A 62 -4.69 2.67 3.91
C LEU A 62 -5.42 3.98 4.16
N ASP A 63 -5.14 4.97 3.31
CA ASP A 63 -5.93 6.17 3.28
C ASP A 63 -7.12 5.89 2.37
N GLU A 64 -8.20 5.36 2.95
CA GLU A 64 -9.48 5.14 2.24
C GLU A 64 -10.19 6.47 1.96
N THR A 65 -9.45 7.47 1.50
CA THR A 65 -10.02 8.71 1.02
C THR A 65 -10.64 8.45 -0.36
N LYS A 66 -11.87 7.90 -0.30
CA LYS A 66 -12.89 7.76 -1.34
C LYS A 66 -12.92 6.47 -2.18
#